data_AF-A0A154MNN9-F1
#
_entry.id   AF-A0A154MNN9-F1
#
_cell.length_a   1.000
_cell.length_b   1.000
_cell.length_c   1.000
_cell.angle_alpha   90.00
_cell.angle_beta   90.00
_cell.angle_gamma   90.00
#
_symmetry.space_group_name_H-M   'P 1'
#
loop_
_entity.id
_entity.type
_entity.pdbx_description
1 polymer ?
#
loop_
_entity_poly.entity_id
_entity_poly.type
_entity_poly.pdbx_seq_one_letter_code
_entity_poly.pdbx_strand_id
1 'polypeptide(L)'
;MAADLIDVYDQIVVRAQAHGIRVHGATLTPFGGNTGYDAPAREATRQTVNTWIRTSGRFDAVLDFDRVARDPQVPSRLLPAYDVGDHLHLSPAGYRALADSVPASVFRR
;
A
#
# COMPACT_ATOMS: atom_id res chain seq x y z
N MET A 1 5.80 -16.15 -2.58
CA MET A 1 4.83 -15.20 -1.97
C MET A 1 5.08 -13.77 -2.44
N ALA A 2 6.13 -13.08 -2.00
CA ALA A 2 6.39 -11.71 -2.46
C ALA A 2 6.72 -11.64 -3.97
N ALA A 3 7.58 -12.54 -4.47
CA ALA A 3 7.95 -12.61 -5.89
C ALA A 3 6.73 -12.81 -6.79
N ASP A 4 5.88 -13.79 -6.48
CA ASP A 4 4.67 -14.06 -7.28
C ASP A 4 3.72 -12.84 -7.33
N LEU A 5 3.57 -12.12 -6.22
CA LEU A 5 2.75 -10.91 -6.18
C LEU A 5 3.36 -9.77 -7.01
N ILE A 6 4.67 -9.59 -6.89
CA ILE A 6 5.44 -8.60 -7.67
C ILE A 6 5.34 -8.90 -9.17
N ASP A 7 5.51 -10.16 -9.58
CA ASP A 7 5.45 -10.56 -10.99
C ASP A 7 4.06 -10.29 -11.58
N VAL A 8 2.99 -10.56 -10.83
CA VAL A 8 1.62 -10.27 -11.27
C VAL A 8 1.37 -8.76 -11.33
N TYR A 9 1.81 -7.98 -10.35
CA TYR A 9 1.71 -6.52 -10.39
C TYR A 9 2.47 -5.95 -11.59
N ASP A 10 3.68 -6.45 -11.85
CA ASP A 10 4.49 -6.00 -12.98
C ASP A 10 3.80 -6.28 -14.32
N GLN A 11 3.20 -7.47 -14.48
CA GLN A 11 2.43 -7.80 -15.67
C GLN A 11 1.23 -6.88 -15.88
N ILE A 12 0.51 -6.53 -14.81
CA ILE A 12 -0.62 -5.59 -14.90
C ILE A 12 -0.13 -4.20 -15.33
N VAL A 13 0.94 -3.71 -14.69
CA VAL A 13 1.53 -2.40 -14.99
C VAL A 13 1.96 -2.32 -16.45
N VAL A 14 2.77 -3.28 -16.91
CA VAL A 14 3.28 -3.33 -18.28
C VAL A 14 2.15 -3.36 -19.30
N ARG A 15 1.11 -4.18 -19.08
CA ARG A 15 -0.03 -4.28 -20.01
C ARG A 15 -0.84 -2.99 -20.05
N ALA A 16 -1.11 -2.37 -18.90
CA ALA A 16 -1.84 -1.10 -18.84
C ALA A 16 -1.07 0.01 -19.57
N GLN A 17 0.24 0.14 -19.31
CA GLN A 17 1.10 1.13 -19.94
C GLN A 17 1.22 0.93 -21.46
N ALA A 18 1.26 -0.32 -21.94
CA ALA A 18 1.23 -0.63 -23.37
C ALA A 18 -0.05 -0.12 -24.07
N HIS A 19 -1.13 0.09 -23.31
CA HIS A 19 -2.39 0.67 -23.78
C HIS A 19 -2.53 2.18 -23.46
N GLY A 20 -1.46 2.85 -23.02
CA GLY A 20 -1.48 4.26 -22.67
C GLY A 20 -2.28 4.57 -21.39
N ILE A 21 -2.54 3.56 -20.56
CA ILE A 21 -3.21 3.71 -19.26
C ILE A 21 -2.14 3.96 -18.20
N ARG A 22 -2.24 5.11 -17.51
CA ARG A 22 -1.38 5.42 -16.35
C ARG A 22 -1.74 4.54 -15.16
N VAL A 23 -0.73 4.03 -14.47
CA VAL A 23 -0.86 3.17 -13.30
C VAL A 23 -0.17 3.81 -12.10
N HIS A 24 -0.95 4.08 -11.06
CA HIS A 24 -0.43 4.56 -9.78
C HIS A 24 -0.33 3.39 -8.80
N GLY A 25 0.85 3.20 -8.21
CA GLY A 25 1.08 2.15 -7.21
C GLY A 25 0.82 2.65 -5.80
N ALA A 26 0.00 1.96 -5.02
CA ALA A 26 -0.19 2.25 -3.61
C ALA A 26 0.48 1.18 -2.74
N THR A 27 1.24 1.58 -1.72
CA THR A 27 1.84 0.61 -0.78
C THR A 27 0.76 -0.09 0.05
N LEU A 28 0.99 -1.36 0.38
CA LEU A 28 0.13 -2.17 1.24
C LEU A 28 0.16 -1.62 2.67
N THR A 29 -1.01 -1.33 3.22
CA THR A 29 -1.16 -0.82 4.59
C THR A 29 -0.78 -1.88 5.64
N PRO A 30 -0.38 -1.47 6.85
CA PRO A 30 -0.07 -2.42 7.92
C PRO A 30 -1.31 -3.23 8.36
N PHE A 31 -1.07 -4.43 8.88
CA PHE A 31 -2.13 -5.34 9.37
C PHE A 31 -1.72 -6.12 10.64
N GLY A 32 -0.67 -5.68 11.32
CA GLY A 32 -0.19 -6.28 12.56
C GLY A 32 -1.21 -6.13 13.69
N GLY A 33 -1.32 -7.14 14.54
CA GLY A 33 -2.38 -7.26 15.55
C GLY A 33 -3.63 -7.98 15.05
N ASN A 34 -3.84 -8.11 13.73
CA ASN A 34 -5.02 -8.80 13.22
C ASN A 34 -4.92 -10.32 13.41
N THR A 35 -5.99 -10.94 13.93
CA THR A 35 -6.04 -12.37 14.28
C THR A 35 -5.82 -13.33 13.09
N GLY A 36 -6.20 -12.95 11.86
CA GLY A 36 -6.11 -13.80 10.68
C GLY A 36 -4.94 -13.49 9.74
N TYR A 37 -4.32 -12.31 9.88
CA TYR A 37 -3.35 -11.80 8.91
C TYR A 37 -1.95 -11.54 9.50
N ASP A 38 -1.79 -11.40 10.82
CA ASP A 38 -0.51 -11.05 11.48
C ASP A 38 0.46 -12.24 11.62
N ALA A 39 0.75 -12.93 10.53
CA ALA A 39 1.81 -13.92 10.48
C ALA A 39 3.15 -13.23 10.12
N PRO A 40 4.28 -13.54 10.78
CA PRO A 40 5.58 -12.92 10.49
C PRO A 40 5.98 -12.97 9.00
N ALA A 41 5.68 -14.08 8.32
CA ALA A 41 5.95 -14.24 6.89
C ALA A 41 5.11 -13.29 6.00
N ARG A 42 3.90 -12.92 6.44
CA ARG A 42 3.04 -11.95 5.73
C ARG A 42 3.57 -10.54 5.91
N GLU A 43 3.99 -10.16 7.11
CA GLU A 43 4.62 -8.84 7.31
C GLU A 43 5.92 -8.72 6.52
N ALA A 44 6.77 -9.76 6.53
CA ALA A 44 7.96 -9.78 5.67
C ALA A 44 7.62 -9.62 4.18
N THR A 45 6.58 -10.32 3.71
CA THR A 45 6.07 -10.19 2.34
C THR A 45 5.60 -8.76 2.05
N ARG A 46 4.86 -8.14 2.97
CA ARG A 46 4.38 -6.75 2.85
C ARG A 46 5.55 -5.78 2.70
N GLN A 47 6.59 -5.93 3.50
CA GLN A 47 7.79 -5.09 3.44
C GLN A 47 8.54 -5.25 2.10
N THR A 48 8.69 -6.48 1.61
CA THR A 48 9.33 -6.74 0.30
C THR A 48 8.54 -6.11 -0.84
N VAL A 49 7.21 -6.31 -0.85
CA VAL A 49 6.33 -5.76 -1.89
C VAL A 49 6.31 -4.23 -1.82
N ASN A 50 6.21 -3.64 -0.63
CA ASN A 50 6.22 -2.19 -0.47
C ASN A 50 7.56 -1.57 -0.86
N THR A 51 8.67 -2.24 -0.60
CA THR A 51 9.98 -1.81 -1.09
C THR A 51 10.00 -1.78 -2.62
N TRP A 52 9.53 -2.85 -3.27
CA TRP A 52 9.45 -2.89 -4.73
C TRP A 52 8.53 -1.80 -5.31
N ILE A 53 7.35 -1.57 -4.70
CA ILE A 53 6.45 -0.49 -5.13
C ILE A 53 7.16 0.86 -5.12
N ARG A 54 7.94 1.14 -4.06
CA ARG A 54 8.65 2.42 -3.90
C ARG A 54 9.83 2.60 -4.84
N THR A 55 10.57 1.54 -5.15
CA THR A 55 11.89 1.67 -5.79
C THR A 55 11.98 1.14 -7.22
N SER A 56 11.00 0.35 -7.67
CA SER A 56 11.08 -0.33 -8.98
C SER A 56 11.02 0.60 -10.19
N GLY A 57 10.48 1.81 -10.03
CA GLY A 57 10.25 2.75 -11.14
C GLY A 57 9.17 2.28 -12.12
N ARG A 58 8.36 1.28 -11.78
CA ARG A 58 7.33 0.71 -12.67
C ARG A 58 6.07 1.57 -12.77
N PHE A 59 5.74 2.31 -11.72
CA PHE A 59 4.51 3.09 -11.64
C PHE A 59 4.71 4.54 -12.11
N ASP A 60 3.67 5.13 -12.70
CA ASP A 60 3.65 6.54 -13.10
C ASP A 60 3.71 7.49 -11.89
N ALA A 61 3.15 7.06 -10.76
CA ALA A 61 3.43 7.63 -9.45
C ALA A 61 3.21 6.59 -8.33
N VAL A 62 3.82 6.85 -7.17
CA VAL A 62 3.68 6.01 -5.98
C VAL A 62 2.96 6.78 -4.88
N LEU A 63 1.92 6.18 -4.32
CA LEU A 63 1.13 6.67 -3.18
C LEU A 63 1.51 5.85 -1.94
N ASP A 64 2.25 6.44 -1.01
CA ASP A 64 2.78 5.71 0.15
C ASP A 64 1.76 5.60 1.30
N PHE A 65 0.71 4.81 1.07
CA PHE A 65 -0.37 4.57 2.05
C PHE A 65 0.08 3.86 3.31
N ASP A 66 1.10 2.99 3.25
CA ASP A 66 1.78 2.44 4.43
C ASP A 66 2.26 3.56 5.36
N ARG A 67 2.97 4.54 4.83
CA ARG A 67 3.50 5.66 5.63
C ARG A 67 2.39 6.52 6.23
N VAL A 68 1.26 6.67 5.52
CA VAL A 68 0.10 7.43 6.00
C VAL A 68 -0.64 6.68 7.11
N ALA A 69 -0.85 5.37 6.94
CA ALA A 69 -1.74 4.59 7.80
C ALA A 69 -1.05 4.05 9.06
N ARG A 70 0.27 3.89 9.07
CA ARG A 70 0.98 3.19 10.15
C ARG A 70 1.08 3.97 11.45
N ASP A 71 1.04 3.24 12.57
CA ASP A 71 1.42 3.76 13.87
C ASP A 71 2.94 4.04 13.89
N PRO A 72 3.39 5.28 14.19
CA PRO A 72 4.81 5.60 14.25
C PRO A 72 5.57 4.86 15.36
N GLN A 73 4.88 4.41 16.42
CA GLN A 73 5.47 3.63 17.51
C GLN A 73 5.52 2.14 17.18
N VAL A 74 4.55 1.64 16.39
CA VAL A 74 4.49 0.24 15.95
C VAL A 74 4.18 0.17 14.45
N PRO A 75 5.18 0.34 13.56
CA PRO A 75 4.97 0.49 12.12
C PRO A 75 4.30 -0.70 11.40
N SER A 76 4.19 -1.86 12.05
CA SER A 76 3.44 -3.00 11.55
C SER A 76 1.93 -2.89 11.79
N ARG A 77 1.46 -1.91 12.57
CA ARG A 77 0.04 -1.70 12.90
C ARG A 77 -0.52 -0.43 12.29
N LEU A 78 -1.84 -0.41 12.10
CA LEU A 78 -2.56 0.82 11.80
C LEU A 78 -2.45 1.79 12.98
N LEU A 79 -2.37 3.09 12.69
CA LEU A 79 -2.51 4.12 13.70
C LEU A 79 -3.87 3.94 14.39
N PRO A 80 -3.96 3.94 15.74
CA PRO A 80 -5.22 3.66 16.43
C PRO A 80 -6.40 4.54 16.01
N ALA A 81 -6.16 5.80 15.63
CA ALA A 81 -7.20 6.70 15.12
C ALA A 81 -7.78 6.27 13.75
N TYR A 82 -7.04 5.46 13.01
CA TYR A 82 -7.39 4.96 11.68
C TYR A 82 -7.88 3.52 11.70
N ASP A 83 -7.86 2.83 12.84
CA ASP A 83 -8.27 1.44 12.97
C ASP A 83 -9.74 1.35 13.44
N VAL A 84 -10.51 0.41 12.89
CA VAL A 84 -11.86 0.10 13.40
C VAL A 84 -11.83 -0.81 14.64
N GLY A 85 -10.64 -1.26 15.03
CA GLY A 85 -10.38 -2.16 16.15
C GLY A 85 -10.08 -3.60 15.72
N ASP A 86 -10.06 -3.88 14.41
CA ASP A 86 -9.74 -5.20 13.87
C ASP A 86 -8.31 -5.30 13.33
N HIS A 87 -7.56 -4.18 13.36
CA HIS A 87 -6.17 -4.11 12.93
C HIS A 87 -5.97 -4.39 11.44
N LEU A 88 -7.00 -4.25 10.61
CA LEU A 88 -6.95 -4.50 9.17
C LEU A 88 -7.68 -3.44 8.37
N HIS A 89 -8.91 -3.10 8.76
CA HIS A 89 -9.75 -2.15 8.04
C HIS A 89 -9.59 -0.74 8.61
N LEU A 90 -9.56 0.23 7.69
CA LEU A 90 -9.47 1.63 8.06
C LEU A 90 -10.84 2.15 8.54
N SER A 91 -10.80 2.99 9.57
CA SER A 91 -11.93 3.83 9.95
C SER A 91 -12.22 4.89 8.88
N PRO A 92 -13.37 5.57 8.93
CA PRO A 92 -13.63 6.72 8.05
C PRO A 92 -12.53 7.80 8.12
N ALA A 93 -11.93 8.01 9.30
CA ALA A 93 -10.80 8.93 9.45
C ALA A 93 -9.55 8.41 8.73
N GLY A 94 -9.28 7.10 8.78
CA GLY A 94 -8.19 6.47 8.05
C GLY A 94 -8.35 6.58 6.52
N TYR A 95 -9.55 6.31 6.00
CA TYR A 95 -9.81 6.50 4.57
C TYR A 95 -9.69 7.96 4.13
N ARG A 96 -10.15 8.91 4.96
CA ARG A 96 -9.95 10.35 4.69
C ARG A 96 -8.46 10.70 4.65
N ALA A 97 -7.66 10.21 5.60
CA ALA A 97 -6.22 10.45 5.61
C ALA A 97 -5.52 9.90 4.36
N LEU A 98 -5.93 8.72 3.87
CA LEU A 98 -5.42 8.21 2.59
C LEU A 98 -5.81 9.12 1.43
N ALA A 99 -7.08 9.53 1.34
CA ALA A 99 -7.55 10.41 0.26
C ALA A 99 -6.83 11.77 0.25
N ASP A 100 -6.68 12.40 1.42
CA ASP A 100 -6.01 13.69 1.58
C ASP A 100 -4.50 13.61 1.24
N SER A 101 -3.91 12.41 1.32
CA SER A 101 -2.50 12.19 0.95
C SER A 101 -2.25 12.11 -0.56
N VAL A 102 -3.29 11.98 -1.39
CA VAL A 102 -3.15 11.85 -2.85
C VAL A 102 -3.01 13.23 -3.48
N PRO A 103 -1.85 13.59 -4.06
CA PRO A 103 -1.68 14.92 -4.62
C PRO A 103 -2.44 15.04 -5.94
N ALA A 104 -3.23 16.11 -6.10
CA ALA A 104 -4.05 16.33 -7.29
C ALA A 104 -3.24 16.33 -8.61
N SER A 105 -1.93 16.56 -8.53
CA SER A 105 -1.02 16.47 -9.68
C SER A 105 -1.02 15.13 -10.39
N VAL A 106 -1.31 14.02 -9.70
CA VAL A 106 -1.33 12.67 -10.31
C VAL A 106 -2.47 12.50 -11.32
N PHE A 107 -3.48 13.37 -11.30
CA PHE A 107 -4.59 13.33 -12.25
C PHE A 107 -4.37 14.20 -13.49
N ARG A 108 -3.42 15.14 -13.45
CA ARG A 108 -3.13 16.02 -14.59
C ARG A 108 -2.50 15.23 -15.73
N ARG A 109 -2.93 15.50 -16.97
CA ARG A 109 -2.36 14.89 -18.18
C ARG A 109 -1.13 15.67 -18.63
#